data_AF-A0A359FYL1-F1
#
_entry.id   AF-A0A359FYL1-F1
#
_cell.length_a   1.000
_cell.length_b   1.000
_cell.length_c   1.000
_cell.angle_alpha   90.00
_cell.angle_beta   90.00
_cell.angle_gamma   90.00
#
_symmetry.space_group_name_H-M   'P 1'
#
loop_
_entity.id
_entity.type
_entity.pdbx_description
1 polymer ?
#
loop_
_entity_poly.entity_id
_entity_poly.type
_entity_poly.pdbx_seq_one_letter_code
_entity_poly.pdbx_strand_id
1 'polypeptide(L)' 'SNTLEYNELQSLIDSTVDSLPDQCRRIFRMSRNEGVTNQEIAEMLDISKRTVETQISKALKKLREELARHQII' A
#
# COMPACT_ATOMS: atom_id res chain seq x y z
N SER A 1 0.86 -6.23 -26.49
CA SER A 1 0.72 -4.86 -25.95
C SER A 1 0.34 -4.84 -24.47
N ASN A 2 -0.53 -5.73 -23.94
CA ASN A 2 -0.90 -5.74 -22.51
C ASN A 2 0.25 -5.90 -21.48
N THR A 3 1.33 -6.59 -21.80
CA THR A 3 2.40 -6.87 -20.82
C THR A 3 3.19 -5.62 -20.43
N LEU A 4 3.39 -4.68 -21.36
CA LEU A 4 4.16 -3.47 -21.07
C LEU A 4 3.36 -2.52 -20.17
N GLU A 5 2.08 -2.28 -20.52
CA GLU A 5 1.16 -1.47 -19.72
C GLU A 5 0.97 -2.02 -18.30
N TYR A 6 0.90 -3.35 -18.16
CA TYR A 6 0.85 -4.01 -16.85
C TYR A 6 2.12 -3.76 -16.04
N ASN A 7 3.30 -3.91 -16.64
CA ASN A 7 4.57 -3.71 -15.96
C ASN A 7 4.77 -2.24 -15.53
N GLU A 8 4.33 -1.29 -16.35
CA GLU A 8 4.35 0.14 -16.02
C GLU A 8 3.43 0.46 -14.84
N LEU A 9 2.21 -0.08 -14.84
CA LEU A 9 1.28 0.05 -13.73
C LEU A 9 1.84 -0.55 -12.43
N GLN A 10 2.40 -1.76 -12.51
CA GLN A 10 3.00 -2.42 -11.35
C GLN A 10 4.18 -1.61 -10.80
N SER A 11 5.04 -1.09 -11.69
CA SER A 11 6.18 -0.25 -11.30
C SER A 11 5.73 1.05 -10.62
N LEU A 12 4.64 1.66 -11.09
CA LEU A 12 4.06 2.84 -10.44
C LEU A 12 3.52 2.52 -9.04
N ILE A 13 2.84 1.38 -8.88
CA ILE A 13 2.35 0.93 -7.57
C ILE A 13 3.53 0.69 -6.62
N ASP A 14 4.54 -0.04 -7.05
CA ASP A 14 5.69 -0.39 -6.23
C ASP A 14 6.48 0.85 -5.81
N SER A 15 6.78 1.76 -6.74
CA SER A 15 7.45 3.03 -6.43
C SER A 15 6.63 3.93 -5.50
N THR A 16 5.30 3.93 -5.65
CA THR A 16 4.41 4.68 -4.74
C THR A 16 4.44 4.09 -3.33
N VAL A 17 4.36 2.76 -3.21
CA VAL A 17 4.45 2.05 -1.92
C VAL A 17 5.82 2.29 -1.27
N ASP A 18 6.89 2.33 -2.07
CA ASP A 18 8.25 2.59 -1.60
C ASP A 18 8.46 4.03 -1.13
N SER A 19 7.69 4.98 -1.66
CA SER A 19 7.69 6.37 -1.18
C SER A 19 6.96 6.57 0.17
N LEU A 20 6.20 5.58 0.65
CA LEU A 20 5.48 5.69 1.92
C LEU A 20 6.46 5.70 3.12
N PRO A 21 6.10 6.36 4.23
CA PRO A 21 6.85 6.23 5.47
C PRO A 21 6.97 4.76 5.92
N ASP A 22 8.10 4.40 6.53
CA ASP A 22 8.48 3.02 6.83
C ASP A 22 7.38 2.18 7.47
N GLN A 23 6.71 2.72 8.49
CA GLN A 23 5.64 2.01 9.19
C GLN A 23 4.40 1.80 8.29
N CYS A 24 4.04 2.80 7.48
CA CYS A 24 2.92 2.72 6.54
C CYS A 24 3.21 1.69 5.44
N ARG A 25 4.43 1.73 4.87
CA ARG A 25 4.91 0.78 3.87
C ARG A 25 4.89 -0.65 4.40
N ARG A 26 5.43 -0.87 5.61
CA ARG A 26 5.47 -2.19 6.27
C ARG A 26 4.07 -2.73 6.49
N ILE A 27 3.18 -1.94 7.09
CA ILE A 27 1.79 -2.34 7.35
C ILE A 27 1.05 -2.68 6.05
N PHE A 28 1.22 -1.87 5.00
CA PHE A 28 0.59 -2.11 3.70
C PHE A 28 1.07 -3.43 3.07
N ARG A 29 2.39 -3.69 3.07
CA ARG A 29 2.97 -4.92 2.52
C ARG A 29 2.52 -6.17 3.29
N MET A 30 2.50 -6.12 4.63
CA MET A 30 1.97 -7.22 5.44
C MET A 30 0.50 -7.54 5.08
N SER A 31 -0.33 -6.51 4.89
CA SER A 31 -1.74 -6.69 4.53
C SER A 31 -1.94 -7.19 3.10
N ARG A 32 -1.17 -6.69 2.12
CA ARG A 32 -1.42 -6.93 0.69
C ARG A 32 -0.60 -8.06 0.09
N ASN A 33 0.65 -8.19 0.50
CA ASN A 33 1.59 -9.14 -0.08
C ASN A 33 1.63 -10.43 0.74
N GLU A 34 1.53 -10.31 2.06
CA GLU A 34 1.62 -11.44 3.00
C GLU A 34 0.23 -11.94 3.45
N GLY A 35 -0.85 -11.18 3.18
CA GLY A 35 -2.22 -11.56 3.52
C GLY A 35 -2.54 -11.51 5.02
N VAL A 36 -1.69 -10.87 5.82
CA VAL A 36 -1.86 -10.75 7.28
C VAL A 36 -3.04 -9.82 7.58
N THR A 37 -3.91 -10.23 8.51
CA THR A 37 -5.08 -9.44 8.88
C THR A 37 -4.68 -8.20 9.68
N ASN A 38 -5.53 -7.16 9.66
CA ASN A 38 -5.27 -5.94 10.44
C ASN A 38 -5.12 -6.20 11.95
N GLN A 39 -5.76 -7.25 12.47
CA GLN A 39 -5.69 -7.63 13.86
C GLN A 39 -4.33 -8.28 14.18
N GLU A 40 -3.88 -9.23 13.36
CA GLU A 40 -2.57 -9.85 13.52
C GLU A 40 -1.43 -8.83 13.36
N ILE A 41 -1.53 -7.89 12.42
CA ILE A 41 -0.56 -6.80 12.27
C ILE A 41 -0.50 -5.93 13.53
N ALA A 42 -1.66 -5.63 14.13
CA ALA A 42 -1.75 -4.83 15.34
C ALA A 42 -1.03 -5.52 16.50
N GLU A 43 -1.23 -6.83 16.66
CA GLU A 43 -0.56 -7.65 17.67
C GLU A 43 0.95 -7.77 17.42
N MET A 44 1.37 -8.03 16.18
CA MET A 44 2.79 -8.17 15.81
C MET A 44 3.60 -6.88 16.01
N LEU A 45 2.95 -5.72 15.89
CA LEU A 45 3.61 -4.41 15.99
C LEU A 45 3.35 -3.69 17.31
N ASP A 46 2.58 -4.29 18.22
CA ASP A 46 2.14 -3.69 19.49
C ASP A 46 1.52 -2.29 19.31
N ILE A 47 0.56 -2.20 18.38
CA ILE A 47 -0.20 -0.98 18.09
C ILE A 47 -1.70 -1.28 18.03
N SER A 48 -2.55 -0.25 18.07
CA SER A 48 -3.98 -0.46 17.92
C SER A 48 -4.35 -0.90 16.49
N LYS A 49 -5.36 -1.77 16.35
CA LYS A 49 -5.99 -2.08 15.05
C LYS A 49 -6.40 -0.81 14.29
N ARG A 50 -6.84 0.22 15.01
CA ARG A 50 -7.20 1.52 14.41
C ARG A 50 -5.99 2.22 13.77
N THR A 51 -4.81 2.11 14.37
CA THR A 51 -3.56 2.60 13.80
C THR A 51 -3.26 1.87 12.49
N VAL A 52 -3.40 0.54 12.46
CA VAL A 52 -3.21 -0.28 11.24
C VAL A 52 -4.15 0.17 10.12
N GLU A 53 -5.45 0.27 10.41
CA GLU A 53 -6.45 0.74 9.43
C GLU A 53 -6.15 2.14 8.90
N THR A 54 -5.69 3.05 9.77
CA THR A 54 -5.32 4.41 9.39
C THR A 54 -4.11 4.43 8.46
N GLN A 55 -3.10 3.61 8.73
CA GLN A 55 -1.91 3.50 7.88
C GLN A 55 -2.28 2.89 6.51
N ILE A 56 -3.10 1.84 6.47
CA ILE A 56 -3.61 1.26 5.22
C ILE A 56 -4.41 2.32 4.42
N SER A 57 -5.27 3.08 5.09
CA SER A 57 -6.05 4.13 4.42
C SER A 57 -5.16 5.22 3.83
N LYS A 58 -4.09 5.62 4.51
CA LYS A 58 -3.08 6.57 4.01
C LYS A 58 -2.35 6.02 2.78
N ALA A 59 -1.91 4.76 2.81
CA ALA A 59 -1.27 4.11 1.67
C ALA A 59 -2.20 4.08 0.44
N LEU A 60 -3.46 3.67 0.62
CA LEU A 60 -4.45 3.62 -0.47
C LEU A 60 -4.79 5.00 -1.01
N LYS A 61 -4.85 6.03 -0.16
CA LYS A 61 -5.06 7.42 -0.61
C LYS A 61 -3.91 7.88 -1.50
N LYS A 62 -2.67 7.63 -1.07
CA LYS A 62 -1.47 8.00 -1.85
C LYS A 62 -1.42 7.26 -3.19
N LEU A 63 -1.74 5.97 -3.21
CA LEU A 63 -1.86 5.19 -4.45
C LEU A 63 -2.91 5.78 -5.40
N ARG A 64 -4.11 6.12 -4.90
CA ARG A 64 -5.14 6.76 -5.73
C ARG A 64 -4.70 8.10 -6.31
N GLU A 65 -4.03 8.93 -5.51
CA GLU A 65 -3.50 10.22 -5.96
C GLU A 65 -2.46 10.05 -7.08
N GLU A 66 -1.55 9.10 -6.96
CA GLU A 66 -0.54 8.85 -8.00
C GLU A 66 -1.15 8.22 -9.26
N LEU A 67 -2.11 7.31 -9.13
CA LEU A 67 -2.80 6.73 -10.29
C LEU A 67 -3.63 7.78 -11.05
N ALA A 68 -4.31 8.68 -10.33
CA ALA A 68 -5.04 9.80 -10.95
C ALA A 68 -4.10 10.79 -11.65
N ARG A 69 -2.93 11.06 -11.07
CA ARG A 69 -1.90 11.92 -11.69
C ARG A 69 -1.43 11.37 -13.04
N HIS A 70 -1.35 10.05 -13.17
CA HIS A 70 -0.96 9.35 -14.40
C HIS A 70 -2.14 9.02 -15.31
N GLN A 71 -3.35 9.52 -15.01
CA GLN A 71 -4.58 9.30 -15.79
C GLN A 71 -4.96 7.82 -15.96
N ILE A 72 -4.58 6.99 -14.99
CA ILE A 72 -4.84 5.54 -15.03
C ILE A 72 -6.26 5.21 -14.54
N ILE A 73 -6.88 6.12 -13.78
CA ILE A 73 -8.23 6.02 -13.21
C ILE A 73 -8.89 7.39 -13.07
#